data_AF-A0A3D5SUF8-F1
#
_entry.id   AF-A0A3D5SUF8-F1
#
_cell.length_a   1.000
_cell.length_b   1.000
_cell.length_c   1.000
_cell.angle_alpha   90.00
_cell.angle_beta   90.00
_cell.angle_gamma   90.00
#
_symmetry.space_group_name_H-M   'P 1'
#
loop_
_entity.id
_entity.type
_entity.pdbx_description
1 polymer ?
#
loop_
_entity_poly.entity_id
_entity_poly.type
_entity_poly.pdbx_seq_one_letter_code
_entity_poly.pdbx_strand_id
1 'polypeptide(L)'
;MSAPEPAQRTRRVFFALWPGRRLAADLAAIARERGVRGRAIPGENLHLTLAFIGPVTDKRLRELQGIAGSVRAPAFDLLLDRIEHRPRQRM
;
A
#
# COMPACT_ATOMS: atom_id res chain seq x y z
N MET A 1 -19.45 -32.73 -20.68
CA MET A 1 -19.14 -31.29 -20.68
C MET A 1 -19.36 -30.78 -19.27
N SER A 2 -18.30 -30.56 -18.49
CA SER A 2 -18.44 -29.97 -17.15
C SER A 2 -18.94 -28.54 -17.28
N ALA A 3 -19.89 -28.17 -16.42
CA ALA A 3 -20.41 -26.81 -16.34
C ALA A 3 -19.27 -25.81 -16.07
N PRO A 4 -19.35 -24.57 -16.60
CA PRO A 4 -18.37 -23.53 -16.29
C PRO A 4 -18.38 -23.27 -14.78
N GLU A 5 -17.20 -23.32 -14.14
CA GLU A 5 -17.06 -22.90 -12.74
C GLU A 5 -17.54 -21.44 -12.61
N PRO A 6 -18.32 -21.11 -11.56
CA PRO A 6 -18.78 -19.75 -11.35
C PRO A 6 -17.58 -18.80 -11.20
N ALA A 7 -17.66 -17.62 -11.84
CA ALA A 7 -16.61 -16.62 -11.79
C ALA A 7 -16.25 -16.27 -10.33
N GLN A 8 -15.04 -16.66 -9.92
CA GLN A 8 -14.58 -16.50 -8.53
C GLN A 8 -14.25 -15.02 -8.28
N ARG A 9 -14.86 -14.40 -7.27
CA ARG A 9 -14.59 -12.99 -6.93
C ARG A 9 -13.11 -12.80 -6.61
N THR A 10 -12.53 -11.73 -7.16
CA THR A 10 -11.14 -11.34 -6.90
C THR A 10 -11.05 -9.99 -6.20
N ARG A 11 -9.98 -9.78 -5.43
CA ARG A 11 -9.65 -8.53 -4.75
C ARG A 11 -8.25 -8.10 -5.18
N ARG A 12 -8.05 -6.82 -5.50
CA ARG A 12 -6.70 -6.29 -5.72
C ARG A 12 -6.04 -6.02 -4.38
N VAL A 13 -4.91 -6.67 -4.12
CA VAL A 13 -4.22 -6.60 -2.83
C VAL A 13 -2.75 -6.20 -2.97
N PHE A 14 -2.22 -5.67 -1.88
CA PHE A 14 -0.83 -5.27 -1.69
C PHE A 14 -0.48 -5.38 -0.20
N PHE A 15 0.81 -5.44 0.11
CA PHE A 15 1.33 -5.36 1.48
C PHE A 15 1.88 -3.95 1.75
N ALA A 16 1.65 -3.42 2.95
CA ALA A 16 2.12 -2.09 3.31
C ALA A 16 2.43 -1.95 4.80
N LEU A 17 3.22 -0.92 5.11
CA LEU A 17 3.40 -0.39 6.46
C LEU A 17 2.60 0.89 6.61
N TRP A 18 1.85 1.02 7.71
CA TRP A 18 1.12 2.25 8.02
C TRP A 18 2.00 3.14 8.90
N PRO A 19 2.13 4.44 8.57
CA PRO A 19 2.72 5.39 9.48
C PRO A 19 1.85 5.49 10.74
N GLY A 20 2.49 5.70 11.89
CA GLY A 20 1.76 6.08 13.10
C GLY A 20 0.99 7.40 12.88
N ARG A 21 -0.07 7.62 13.65
CA ARG A 21 -0.96 8.79 13.52
C ARG A 21 -0.22 10.13 13.48
N ARG A 22 0.82 10.27 14.33
CA ARG A 22 1.65 11.48 14.38
C ARG A 22 2.41 11.70 13.07
N LEU A 23 3.14 10.69 12.60
CA LEU A 23 3.87 10.76 11.33
C LEU A 23 2.94 11.04 10.15
N ALA A 24 1.75 10.44 10.11
CA ALA A 24 0.77 10.70 9.06
C ALA A 24 0.31 12.18 9.04
N ALA A 25 0.09 12.78 10.23
CA ALA A 25 -0.27 14.19 10.35
C ALA A 25 0.88 15.11 9.92
N ASP A 26 2.11 14.81 10.33
CA ASP A 26 3.30 15.59 9.97
C ASP A 26 3.51 15.58 8.44
N LEU A 27 3.39 14.40 7.80
CA LEU A 27 3.48 14.27 6.35
C LEU A 27 2.38 15.05 5.62
N ALA A 28 1.14 15.02 6.13
CA ALA A 28 0.03 15.79 5.56
C ALA A 28 0.26 17.31 5.67
N ALA A 29 0.81 17.78 6.80
CA ALA A 29 1.16 19.20 6.99
C ALA A 29 2.25 19.63 6.00
N ILE A 30 3.33 18.84 5.87
CA ILE A 30 4.41 19.08 4.91
C ILE A 30 3.87 19.16 3.48
N ALA A 31 2.99 18.23 3.07
CA ALA A 31 2.41 18.22 1.74
C ALA A 31 1.61 19.50 1.44
N ARG A 32 0.86 20.00 2.44
CA ARG A 32 0.08 21.24 2.34
C ARG A 32 0.98 22.47 2.23
N GLU A 33 2.01 22.58 3.06
CA GLU A 33 2.94 23.72 3.08
C GLU A 33 3.72 23.88 1.78
N ARG A 34 4.04 22.76 1.12
CA ARG A 34 4.79 22.78 -0.15
C ARG A 34 3.98 23.24 -1.36
N GLY A 35 2.66 23.39 -1.23
CA GLY A 35 1.81 23.90 -2.32
C GLY A 35 1.87 23.05 -3.59
N VAL A 36 2.14 21.74 -3.48
CA VAL A 36 2.30 20.86 -4.63
C VAL A 36 0.98 20.77 -5.39
N ARG A 37 1.03 20.96 -6.72
CA ARG A 37 -0.14 20.75 -7.58
C ARG A 37 -0.46 19.25 -7.65
N GLY A 38 -1.61 18.86 -7.13
CA GLY A 38 -2.07 17.46 -7.16
C GLY A 38 -3.21 17.19 -6.19
N ARG A 39 -3.72 15.95 -6.20
CA ARG A 39 -4.70 15.48 -5.23
C ARG A 39 -3.97 15.02 -3.97
N ALA A 40 -4.25 15.69 -2.85
CA ALA A 40 -3.74 15.25 -1.55
C ALA A 40 -4.30 13.86 -1.19
N ILE A 41 -3.44 13.01 -0.64
CA ILE A 41 -3.82 11.71 -0.10
C ILE A 41 -4.30 11.94 1.35
N PRO A 42 -5.50 11.48 1.74
CA PRO A 42 -5.94 11.53 3.13
C PRO A 42 -4.93 10.83 4.06
N GLY A 43 -4.68 11.38 5.25
CA GLY A 43 -3.68 10.84 6.18
C GLY A 43 -3.90 9.36 6.53
N GLU A 44 -5.16 8.95 6.67
CA GLU A 44 -5.57 7.55 6.90
C GLU A 44 -5.23 6.58 5.75
N ASN A 45 -5.04 7.13 4.54
CA ASN A 45 -4.66 6.36 3.35
C ASN A 45 -3.15 6.41 3.09
N LEU A 46 -2.36 7.15 3.87
CA LEU A 46 -0.90 7.14 3.74
C LEU A 46 -0.36 5.78 4.20
N HIS A 47 0.47 5.18 3.36
CA HIS A 47 1.13 3.91 3.64
C HIS A 47 2.40 3.79 2.79
N LEU A 48 3.35 2.99 3.26
CA LEU A 48 4.50 2.56 2.46
C LEU A 48 4.19 1.20 1.87
N THR A 49 3.96 1.12 0.56
CA THR A 49 3.76 -0.16 -0.12
C THR A 49 5.06 -0.96 -0.16
N LEU A 50 5.00 -2.21 0.30
CA LEU A 50 6.10 -3.16 0.24
C LEU A 50 6.06 -3.99 -1.04
N ALA A 51 4.87 -4.48 -1.42
CA ALA A 51 4.67 -5.29 -2.62
C ALA A 51 3.23 -5.18 -3.15
N PHE A 52 3.09 -4.91 -4.45
CA PHE A 52 1.81 -5.01 -5.16
C PHE A 52 1.62 -6.43 -5.70
N ILE A 53 0.53 -7.10 -5.32
CA ILE A 53 0.24 -8.48 -5.75
C ILE A 53 -0.78 -8.50 -6.90
N GLY A 54 -1.74 -7.57 -6.89
CA GLY A 54 -2.81 -7.51 -7.90
C GLY A 54 -4.03 -8.36 -7.52
N PRO A 55 -4.86 -8.77 -8.50
CA PRO A 55 -6.11 -9.47 -8.24
C PRO A 55 -5.88 -10.91 -7.73
N VAL A 56 -6.48 -11.24 -6.59
CA VAL A 56 -6.39 -12.57 -5.96
C VAL A 56 -7.76 -13.07 -5.54
N THR A 57 -7.97 -14.39 -5.55
CA THR A 57 -9.18 -15.02 -5.02
C THR A 57 -9.16 -15.05 -3.49
N ASP A 58 -10.31 -15.26 -2.84
CA ASP A 58 -10.37 -15.35 -1.38
C ASP A 58 -9.53 -16.52 -0.82
N LYS A 59 -9.36 -17.62 -1.58
CA LYS A 59 -8.45 -18.72 -1.22
C LYS A 59 -7.00 -18.21 -1.19
N ARG A 60 -6.57 -17.56 -2.27
CA ARG A 60 -5.20 -17.05 -2.39
C ARG A 60 -4.90 -15.94 -1.38
N LEU A 61 -5.91 -15.15 -1.01
CA LEU A 61 -5.78 -14.15 0.06
C LEU A 61 -5.41 -14.80 1.40
N ARG A 62 -6.04 -15.91 1.78
CA ARG A 62 -5.70 -16.64 3.01
C ARG A 62 -4.28 -17.20 2.98
N GLU A 63 -3.85 -17.71 1.83
CA GLU A 63 -2.47 -18.19 1.65
C GLU A 63 -1.46 -17.05 1.83
N LEU A 64 -1.73 -15.88 1.24
CA LEU A 64 -0.89 -14.68 1.38
C LEU A 64 -0.82 -14.19 2.83
N GLN A 65 -1.92 -14.24 3.58
CA GLN A 65 -1.94 -13.91 5.01
C GLN A 65 -1.04 -14.88 5.81
N GLY A 66 -1.08 -16.18 5.50
CA GLY A 66 -0.20 -17.17 6.11
C GLY A 66 1.28 -16.92 5.83
N ILE A 67 1.62 -16.58 4.58
CA ILE A 67 2.99 -16.23 4.19
C ILE A 67 3.46 -14.96 4.92
N ALA A 68 2.62 -13.93 4.99
CA ALA A 68 2.98 -12.71 5.72
C ALA A 68 3.18 -12.98 7.22
N GLY A 69 2.35 -13.86 7.82
CA GLY A 69 2.46 -14.26 9.22
C GLY A 69 3.70 -15.11 9.55
N SER A 70 4.35 -15.72 8.56
CA SER A 70 5.58 -16.50 8.77
C SER A 70 6.86 -15.64 8.67
N VAL A 71 6.76 -14.40 8.18
CA VAL A 71 7.90 -13.49 8.11
C VAL A 71 8.43 -13.21 9.53
N ARG A 72 9.74 -13.37 9.71
CA ARG A 72 10.47 -13.01 10.92
C ARG A 72 11.59 -12.06 10.53
N ALA A 73 11.50 -10.83 11.00
CA ALA A 73 12.50 -9.79 10.78
C ALA A 73 12.60 -8.93 12.04
N PRO A 74 13.79 -8.42 12.38
CA PRO A 74 13.92 -7.42 13.43
C PRO A 74 13.15 -6.15 13.06
N ALA A 75 12.62 -5.47 14.07
CA ALA A 75 12.13 -4.11 13.89
C ALA A 75 13.31 -3.20 13.50
N PHE A 76 13.02 -2.15 12.75
CA PHE A 76 14.01 -1.17 12.32
C PHE A 76 13.43 0.23 12.32
N ASP A 77 14.29 1.22 12.45
CA ASP A 77 13.92 2.62 12.31
C ASP A 77 13.90 3.02 10.83
N LEU A 78 12.81 3.65 10.41
CA LEU A 78 12.65 4.19 9.07
C LEU A 78 12.67 5.72 9.14
N LEU A 79 13.73 6.33 8.63
CA LEU A 79 13.83 7.78 8.49
C LEU A 79 13.38 8.22 7.09
N LEU A 80 12.35 9.07 7.04
CA LEU A 80 11.88 9.71 5.80
C LEU A 80 12.49 11.11 5.72
N ASP A 81 13.66 11.24 5.07
CA ASP A 81 14.46 12.48 5.03
C ASP A 81 14.34 13.26 3.72
N ARG A 82 13.64 12.72 2.72
CA ARG A 82 13.59 13.27 1.37
C ARG A 82 12.19 13.27 0.79
N ILE A 83 11.94 14.29 -0.04
CA ILE A 83 10.70 14.46 -0.79
C ILE A 83 11.07 14.60 -2.26
N GLU A 84 10.52 13.72 -3.09
CA GLU A 84 10.74 13.72 -4.53
C GLU A 84 9.43 13.86 -5.28
N HIS A 85 9.46 14.55 -6.42
CA HIS A 85 8.37 14.58 -7.38
C HIS A 85 8.74 13.72 -8.59
N ARG A 86 7.89 12.74 -8.92
CA ARG A 86 8.01 11.94 -10.14
C ARG A 86 7.02 12.47 -11.17
N PRO A 87 7.49 13.04 -12.30
CA PRO A 87 6.58 13.43 -13.37
C PRO A 87 5.84 12.18 -13.86
N ARG A 88 4.56 12.35 -14.20
CA ARG A 88 3.74 11.25 -14.72
C ARG A 88 4.44 10.65 -15.93
N GLN A 89 4.80 9.36 -15.84
CA GLN A 89 5.32 8.64 -17.00
C GLN A 89 4.22 8.63 -18.06
N ARG A 90 4.55 9.15 -19.25
CA ARG A 90 3.70 9.01 -20.42
C ARG A 90 3.75 7.54 -20.81
N MET A 91 2.67 6.82 -20.52
CA MET A 91 2.35 5.57 -21.20
C MET A 91 1.77 5.89 -22.57
#